data_AF-A0A542PWB5-F1
#
_entry.id   AF-A0A542PWB5-F1
#
_cell.length_a   1.000
_cell.length_b   1.000
_cell.length_c   1.000
_cell.angle_alpha   90.00
_cell.angle_beta   90.00
_cell.angle_gamma   90.00
#
_symmetry.space_group_name_H-M   'P 1'
#
loop_
_entity.id
_entity.type
_entity.pdbx_description
1 polymer ?
#
loop_
_entity_poly.entity_id
_entity_poly.type
_entity_poly.pdbx_seq_one_letter_code
_entity_poly.pdbx_strand_id
1 'polypeptide(L)'
;MSIPQIVQKGLALILGITGWYLIRESSIMGREAAFVYISGFNSFDTTEYLRLMDNFIFSYQLIGGILLGIGLLYLLKGLDQK
;
A
#
# COMPACT_ATOMS: atom_id res chain seq x y z
N MET A 1 -21.41 15.56 14.94
CA MET A 1 -22.14 14.51 14.20
C MET A 1 -21.22 13.32 14.01
N SER A 2 -21.61 12.12 14.43
CA SER A 2 -20.86 10.87 14.21
C SER A 2 -21.08 10.35 12.79
N ILE A 3 -20.02 9.85 12.13
CA ILE A 3 -20.12 9.22 10.81
C ILE A 3 -20.99 7.97 10.91
N PRO A 4 -21.99 7.76 10.03
CA PRO A 4 -22.82 6.55 10.05
C PRO A 4 -22.00 5.26 9.94
N GLN A 5 -22.36 4.21 10.68
CA GLN A 5 -21.62 2.93 10.68
C GLN A 5 -21.48 2.32 9.28
N ILE A 6 -22.49 2.48 8.41
CA ILE A 6 -22.43 2.00 7.02
C ILE A 6 -21.33 2.70 6.22
N VAL A 7 -21.15 4.01 6.43
CA VAL A 7 -20.11 4.82 5.79
C VAL A 7 -18.74 4.40 6.32
N GLN A 8 -18.62 4.13 7.62
CA GLN A 8 -17.37 3.63 8.22
C GLN A 8 -16.95 2.28 7.64
N LYS A 9 -17.89 1.33 7.49
CA LYS A 9 -17.64 0.03 6.86
C LYS A 9 -17.26 0.17 5.38
N GLY A 10 -17.91 1.08 4.65
CA GLY A 10 -17.56 1.39 3.26
C GLY A 10 -16.13 1.91 3.13
N LEU A 11 -15.74 2.87 3.96
CA LEU A 11 -14.37 3.40 4.00
C LEU A 11 -13.34 2.31 4.38
N ALA A 12 -13.67 1.48 5.36
CA ALA A 12 -12.80 0.36 5.76
C ALA A 12 -12.61 -0.67 4.64
N LEU A 13 -13.65 -0.96 3.87
CA LEU A 13 -13.56 -1.83 2.70
C LEU A 13 -12.66 -1.23 1.62
N ILE A 14 -12.79 0.07 1.33
CA ILE A 14 -11.93 0.77 0.36
C ILE A 14 -10.47 0.67 0.81
N LEU A 15 -10.17 0.98 2.09
CA LEU A 15 -8.81 0.87 2.65
C LEU A 15 -8.27 -0.56 2.54
N GLY A 16 -9.10 -1.56 2.81
CA GLY A 16 -8.75 -2.98 2.67
C GLY A 16 -8.37 -3.35 1.23
N ILE A 17 -9.22 -2.99 0.27
CA ILE A 17 -8.99 -3.27 -1.16
C ILE A 17 -7.76 -2.53 -1.67
N THR A 18 -7.60 -1.26 -1.32
CA THR A 18 -6.42 -0.47 -1.69
C THR A 18 -5.15 -1.07 -1.09
N GLY A 19 -5.19 -1.47 0.19
CA GLY A 19 -4.06 -2.10 0.86
C GLY A 19 -3.65 -3.42 0.21
N TRP A 20 -4.63 -4.26 -0.10
CA TRP A 20 -4.43 -5.51 -0.85
C TRP A 20 -3.83 -5.27 -2.24
N TYR A 21 -4.37 -4.30 -2.98
CA TYR A 21 -3.87 -3.93 -4.30
C TYR A 21 -2.40 -3.51 -4.26
N LEU A 22 -2.04 -2.63 -3.33
CA LEU A 22 -0.65 -2.15 -3.19
C LEU A 22 0.33 -3.29 -2.87
N ILE A 23 -0.06 -4.26 -2.03
CA ILE A 23 0.77 -5.44 -1.76
C ILE A 23 0.93 -6.28 -3.02
N ARG A 24 -0.19 -6.59 -3.70
CA ARG A 24 -0.20 -7.45 -4.88
C ARG A 24 0.63 -6.90 -6.02
N GLU A 25 0.51 -5.60 -6.30
CA GLU A 25 1.18 -4.93 -7.42
C GLU A 25 2.52 -4.29 -7.02
N SER A 26 2.96 -4.48 -5.77
CA SER A 26 4.19 -3.87 -5.22
C SER A 26 5.42 -4.11 -6.08
N SER A 27 5.57 -5.29 -6.70
CA SER A 27 6.70 -5.61 -7.57
C SER A 27 6.74 -4.76 -8.85
N ILE A 28 5.59 -4.46 -9.44
CA ILE A 28 5.49 -3.68 -10.67
C ILE A 28 5.67 -2.20 -10.31
N MET A 29 4.90 -1.72 -9.33
CA MET A 29 4.96 -0.33 -8.87
C MET A 29 6.35 0.04 -8.35
N GLY A 30 7.01 -0.85 -7.61
CA GLY A 30 8.36 -0.61 -7.08
C GLY A 30 9.43 -0.55 -8.17
N ARG A 31 9.31 -1.37 -9.22
CA ARG A 31 10.19 -1.30 -10.39
C ARG A 31 10.00 -0.01 -11.17
N GLU A 32 8.76 0.38 -11.42
CA GLU A 32 8.45 1.63 -12.13
C GLU A 32 8.95 2.85 -11.35
N ALA A 33 8.72 2.88 -10.02
CA ALA A 33 9.21 3.95 -9.16
C ALA A 33 10.74 4.06 -9.15
N ALA A 34 11.43 2.92 -9.05
CA ALA A 34 12.89 2.87 -9.12
C ALA A 34 13.42 3.35 -10.49
N PHE A 35 12.79 2.92 -11.57
CA PHE A 35 13.15 3.35 -12.92
C PHE A 35 12.94 4.86 -13.11
N VAL A 36 11.79 5.40 -12.71
CA VAL A 36 11.50 6.84 -12.80
C VAL A 36 12.51 7.64 -11.98
N TYR A 37 12.77 7.22 -10.74
CA TYR A 37 13.74 7.89 -9.88
C TYR A 37 15.13 7.91 -10.52
N ILE A 38 15.58 6.76 -11.05
CA ILE A 38 16.95 6.64 -11.55
C ILE A 38 17.13 7.28 -12.93
N SER A 39 16.06 7.39 -13.72
CA SER A 39 16.08 8.05 -15.03
C SER A 39 16.47 9.54 -14.96
N GLY A 40 16.38 10.15 -13.77
CA GLY A 40 16.86 11.52 -13.51
C GLY A 40 18.39 11.65 -13.33
N PHE A 41 19.14 10.54 -13.28
CA PHE A 41 20.58 10.55 -13.01
C PHE A 41 21.40 10.15 -14.25
N ASN A 42 22.50 10.86 -14.50
CA ASN A 42 23.39 10.63 -15.65
C ASN A 42 24.23 9.35 -15.56
N SER A 43 24.39 8.80 -14.35
CA SER A 43 25.13 7.56 -14.10
C SER A 43 24.65 6.95 -12.79
N PHE A 44 24.45 5.63 -12.78
CA PHE A 44 24.10 4.90 -11.57
C PHE A 44 24.68 3.48 -11.62
N ASP A 45 24.98 2.94 -10.45
CA ASP A 45 25.38 1.54 -10.32
C ASP A 45 24.13 0.64 -10.38
N THR A 46 24.27 -0.51 -11.06
CA THR A 46 23.22 -1.54 -11.10
C THR A 46 22.88 -2.05 -9.69
N THR A 47 23.85 -2.10 -8.78
CA THR A 47 23.64 -2.50 -7.39
C THR A 47 22.74 -1.50 -6.65
N GLU A 48 22.94 -0.20 -6.90
CA GLU A 48 22.15 0.87 -6.30
C GLU A 48 20.72 0.88 -6.84
N TYR A 49 20.55 0.63 -8.15
CA TYR A 49 19.24 0.44 -8.77
C TYR A 49 18.46 -0.71 -8.14
N LEU A 50 19.08 -1.88 -7.98
CA LEU A 50 18.41 -3.05 -7.39
C LEU A 50 17.99 -2.79 -5.94
N ARG A 51 18.87 -2.17 -5.14
CA ARG A 51 18.54 -1.80 -3.76
C ARG A 51 17.40 -0.79 -3.69
N LEU A 52 17.39 0.20 -4.58
CA LEU A 52 16.33 1.19 -4.68
C LEU A 52 14.99 0.54 -5.05
N MET A 53 14.99 -0.36 -6.02
CA MET A 53 13.83 -1.15 -6.41
C MET A 53 13.28 -1.94 -5.23
N ASP A 54 14.11 -2.68 -4.52
CA ASP A 54 13.69 -3.46 -3.34
C ASP A 54 13.09 -2.57 -2.26
N ASN A 55 13.68 -1.39 -2.02
CA ASN A 55 13.16 -0.42 -1.06
C ASN A 55 11.77 0.12 -1.45
N PHE A 56 11.55 0.40 -2.75
CA PHE A 56 10.23 0.84 -3.22
C PHE A 56 9.20 -0.29 -3.13
N ILE A 57 9.55 -1.51 -3.53
CA ILE A 57 8.69 -2.70 -3.39
C ILE A 57 8.28 -2.86 -1.92
N PHE A 58 9.25 -2.84 -1.01
CA PHE A 58 9.00 -2.95 0.42
C PHE A 58 8.11 -1.82 0.94
N SER A 59 8.31 -0.58 0.47
CA SER A 59 7.49 0.57 0.87
C SER A 59 6.02 0.39 0.46
N TYR A 60 5.76 -0.09 -0.75
CA TYR A 60 4.39 -0.39 -1.20
C TYR A 60 3.76 -1.53 -0.40
N GLN A 61 4.53 -2.58 -0.09
CA GLN A 61 4.06 -3.67 0.77
C GLN A 61 3.73 -3.19 2.19
N LEU A 62 4.57 -2.33 2.76
CA LEU A 62 4.37 -1.80 4.11
C LEU A 62 3.11 -0.92 4.17
N ILE A 63 2.99 0.06 3.26
CA ILE A 63 1.80 0.93 3.20
C ILE A 63 0.55 0.09 2.92
N GLY A 64 0.65 -0.86 1.98
CA GLY A 64 -0.46 -1.75 1.67
C GLY A 64 -0.88 -2.60 2.87
N GLY A 65 0.08 -3.12 3.64
CA GLY A 65 -0.17 -3.87 4.88
C GLY A 65 -0.82 -3.04 5.97
N ILE A 66 -0.41 -1.78 6.15
CA ILE A 66 -1.03 -0.85 7.09
C ILE A 66 -2.48 -0.58 6.69
N LEU A 67 -2.74 -0.24 5.43
CA LEU A 67 -4.09 0.04 4.93
C LEU A 67 -4.99 -1.19 5.02
N LEU A 68 -4.48 -2.37 4.67
CA LEU A 68 -5.21 -3.63 4.79
C LEU A 68 -5.53 -3.96 6.25
N GLY A 69 -4.55 -3.82 7.14
CA GLY A 69 -4.73 -4.07 8.58
C GLY A 69 -5.77 -3.14 9.20
N ILE A 70 -5.71 -1.84 8.88
CA ILE A 70 -6.73 -0.87 9.33
C ILE A 70 -8.09 -1.24 8.74
N GLY A 71 -8.19 -1.49 7.43
CA GLY A 71 -9.44 -1.86 6.77
C GLY A 71 -10.09 -3.10 7.41
N LEU A 72 -9.32 -4.16 7.62
CA LEU A 72 -9.79 -5.38 8.27
C LEU A 72 -10.21 -5.13 9.73
N LEU A 73 -9.43 -4.40 10.52
CA LEU A 73 -9.78 -4.07 11.90
C LEU A 73 -11.13 -3.35 12.02
N TYR A 74 -11.38 -2.37 11.15
CA TYR A 74 -12.63 -1.60 11.17
C TYR A 74 -13.82 -2.38 10.62
N LEU A 75 -13.61 -3.28 9.66
CA LEU A 75 -14.66 -4.20 9.20
C LEU A 75 -15.05 -5.20 10.29
N LEU A 76 -14.06 -5.76 11.00
CA LEU A 76 -14.26 -6.75 12.07
C LEU A 76 -14.88 -6.13 13.33
N LYS A 77 -14.42 -4.95 13.78
CA LYS A 77 -15.05 -4.24 14.92
C LYS A 77 -16.52 -3.90 14.67
N GLY A 78 -16.91 -3.73 13.41
CA GLY A 78 -18.31 -3.54 13.05
C GLY A 78 -19.16 -4.82 13.06
N LEU A 79 -18.56 -5.99 13.26
CA LEU A 79 -19.25 -7.28 13.44
C LEU A 79 -19.49 -7.61 14.92
N ASP A 80 -18.60 -7.19 15.83
CA ASP A 80 -18.72 -7.41 17.28
C ASP A 80 -19.80 -6.57 17.97
N GLN A 81 -20.33 -5.52 17.31
CA GLN A 81 -21.39 -4.68 17.86
C GLN A 81 -22.82 -5.23 17.62
N LYS A 82 -22.96 -6.54 17.38
CA LYS A 82 -24.27 -7.20 17.18
C LYS A 82 -24.70 -7.97 18.43
#